data_AF-A0A0Z8V270-F1
#
_entry.id   AF-A0A0Z8V270-F1
#
_cell.length_a   1.000
_cell.length_b   1.000
_cell.length_c   1.000
_cell.angle_alpha   90.00
_cell.angle_beta   90.00
_cell.angle_gamma   90.00
#
_symmetry.space_group_name_H-M   'P 1'
#
loop_
_entity.id
_entity.type
_entity.pdbx_description
1 polymer ?
#
loop_
_entity_poly.entity_id
_entity_poly.type
_entity_poly.pdbx_seq_one_letter_code
_entity_poly.pdbx_strand_id
1 'polypeptide(L)' 'MNYLYLMRHGQTRFNLQGRIQGACDSPLTEEGKE' A
#
# COMPACT_ATOMS: atom_id res chain seq x y z
N MET A 1 20.85 20.00 -7.74
CA MET A 1 19.65 19.84 -6.90
C MET A 1 19.47 18.37 -6.61
N ASN A 2 19.32 18.00 -5.34
CA ASN A 2 19.02 16.62 -4.96
C ASN A 2 17.58 16.58 -4.45
N TYR A 3 16.68 16.07 -5.28
CA TYR A 3 15.28 15.86 -4.90
C TYR A 3 15.10 14.44 -4.37
N LEU A 4 14.43 14.30 -3.23
CA LEU A 4 14.01 13.03 -2.67
C LEU A 4 12.50 12.95 -2.70
N TYR A 5 11.97 11.91 -3.35
CA TYR A 5 10.54 11.64 -3.41
C TYR A 5 10.24 10.37 -2.62
N LEU A 6 9.24 10.45 -1.73
CA LEU A 6 8.74 9.32 -0.95
C LEU A 6 7.27 9.11 -1.32
N MET A 7 6.88 7.85 -1.54
CA MET A 7 5.48 7.47 -1.76
C MET A 7 5.15 6.22 -0.95
N ARG A 8 3.89 6.14 -0.51
CA ARG A 8 3.31 4.93 0.09
C ARG A 8 2.74 4.04 -1.02
N HIS A 9 2.74 2.73 -0.82
CA HIS A 9 2.04 1.79 -1.71
C HIS A 9 0.52 2.04 -1.74
N GLY A 10 -0.15 1.56 -2.78
CA GLY A 10 -1.60 1.65 -2.94
C GLY A 10 -2.39 0.83 -1.90
N GLN A 11 -3.72 0.97 -1.91
CA GLN A 11 -4.60 0.28 -0.97
C GLN A 11 -4.49 -1.25 -1.11
N THR A 12 -4.25 -1.95 0.00
CA THR A 12 -4.28 -3.43 0.06
C THR A 12 -5.58 -3.94 0.66
N ARG A 13 -5.87 -5.23 0.45
CA ARG A 13 -7.01 -5.92 1.11
C ARG A 13 -6.99 -5.77 2.63
N PHE A 14 -5.82 -5.83 3.26
CA PHE A 14 -5.71 -5.69 4.71
C PHE A 14 -5.95 -4.25 5.19
N ASN A 15 -5.52 -3.23 4.42
CA ASN A 15 -5.85 -1.85 4.74
C ASN A 15 -7.37 -1.63 4.72
N LEU A 16 -8.06 -2.18 3.70
CA LEU A 16 -9.51 -2.12 3.57
C LEU A 16 -10.23 -2.82 4.75
N GLN A 17 -9.68 -3.92 5.25
CA GLN A 17 -10.22 -4.68 6.37
C GLN A 17 -9.82 -4.13 7.75
N GLY A 18 -9.02 -3.06 7.82
CA GLY A 18 -8.49 -2.52 9.08
C GLY A 18 -7.52 -3.45 9.80
N ARG A 19 -6.81 -4.32 9.06
CA ARG A 19 -5.84 -5.28 9.61
C ARG A 19 -4.40 -4.78 9.44
N ILE A 20 -3.55 -5.13 10.40
CA ILE A 20 -2.11 -4.90 10.31
C ILE A 20 -1.52 -5.91 9.32
N GLN A 21 -0.77 -5.43 8.33
CA GLN A 21 -0.11 -6.28 7.34
C GLN A 21 1.18 -6.93 7.83
N GLY A 22 1.99 -6.23 8.62
CA GLY A 22 3.27 -6.76 9.09
C GLY A 22 4.14 -7.19 7.90
N ALA A 23 4.70 -8.41 7.98
CA ALA A 23 5.50 -9.00 6.90
C ALA A 23 4.69 -9.88 5.92
N CYS A 24 3.35 -9.84 5.99
CA CYS A 24 2.49 -10.57 5.06
C CYS A 24 2.34 -9.83 3.72
N ASP A 25 2.15 -10.59 2.64
CA ASP A 25 1.99 -10.06 1.29
C ASP A 25 0.50 -9.96 0.91
N SER A 26 -0.19 -8.93 1.40
CA SER A 26 -1.59 -8.69 1.04
C SER A 26 -1.66 -8.02 -0.34
N PRO A 27 -2.44 -8.56 -1.30
CA PRO A 27 -2.55 -7.96 -2.62
C PRO A 27 -3.23 -6.59 -2.57
N LEU A 28 -2.91 -5.75 -3.57
CA LEU A 28 -3.60 -4.49 -3.84
C LEU A 28 -5.07 -4.74 -4.21
N THR A 29 -5.95 -3.81 -3.85
CA THR A 29 -7.31 -3.74 -4.39
C THR A 29 -7.29 -3.14 -5.80
N GLU A 30 -8.40 -3.15 -6.52
CA GLU A 30 -8.45 -2.47 -7.83
C GLU A 30 -8.19 -0.96 -7.67
N GLU A 31 -8.75 -0.32 -6.63
CA GLU A 31 -8.44 1.07 -6.26
C GLU A 31 -6.95 1.29 -5.96
N GLY A 32 -6.25 0.29 -5.42
CA GLY A 32 -4.81 0.38 -5.17
C GLY A 32 -3.93 0.25 -6.41
N LYS A 33 -4.49 -0.18 -7.55
CA LYS A 33 -3.79 -0.33 -8.83
C LYS A 33 -4.02 0.85 -9.78
N GLU A 34 -5.13 1.57 -9.59
CA GLU A 34 -5.44 2.85 -10.27
C GLU A 34 -4.51 3.97 -9.78
#